data_AF-A0A349WG66-F1
#
_entry.id   AF-A0A349WG66-F1
#
_cell.length_a   1.000
_cell.length_b   1.000
_cell.length_c   1.000
_cell.angle_alpha   90.00
_cell.angle_beta   90.00
_cell.angle_gamma   90.00
#
_symmetry.space_group_name_H-M   'P 1'
#
loop_
_entity.id
_entity.type
_entity.pdbx_description
1 polymer ?
#
loop_
_entity_poly.entity_id
_entity_poly.type
_entity_poly.pdbx_seq_one_letter_code
_entity_poly.pdbx_strand_id
1 'polypeptide(L)'
;MWNLPGLKELSSSPFTRSFRMRVQGNKLLKLLRASRVFWFGLMIFPYFLSSTVEGSNTIKPSKADLRVVNLEAAVVVRSIHHFSWLPEHLPPVDQNVVILVVGPDNCLFKERLSFLIELSDAKVQGRRVNVKTTESFEDAAKLSRQDKQIIYIVALKTVSDHWDTSKLAKRGGLVVFGQGDSYLKRGLAMSSVVQNNRLRVSINFRKLKNKAIKVDDNLLSYRQILLQ
;
A
#
# COMPACT_ATOMS: atom_id res chain seq x y z
N MET A 1 -99.76 10.10 -30.06
CA MET A 1 -99.07 10.80 -31.18
C MET A 1 -98.09 9.79 -31.77
N TRP A 2 -98.47 9.01 -32.81
CA TRP A 2 -98.39 9.37 -34.24
C TRP A 2 -96.97 9.89 -34.56
N ASN A 3 -96.11 9.23 -35.35
CA ASN A 3 -96.37 8.76 -36.71
C ASN A 3 -95.48 7.57 -37.16
N LEU A 4 -96.06 6.86 -38.12
CA LEU A 4 -95.64 5.68 -38.87
C LEU A 4 -94.79 6.09 -40.11
N PRO A 5 -94.39 5.18 -41.01
CA PRO A 5 -93.04 5.01 -41.54
C PRO A 5 -92.87 5.53 -42.99
N GLY A 6 -91.65 5.41 -43.51
CA GLY A 6 -91.34 5.59 -44.94
C GLY A 6 -90.35 4.54 -45.43
N LEU A 7 -90.89 3.50 -46.05
CA LEU A 7 -90.21 2.39 -46.72
C LEU A 7 -89.59 2.81 -48.06
N LYS A 8 -88.51 2.08 -48.41
CA LYS A 8 -88.01 1.75 -49.76
C LYS A 8 -87.34 2.92 -50.51
N GLU A 9 -86.19 2.71 -51.15
CA GLU A 9 -86.05 1.77 -52.27
C GLU A 9 -84.59 1.40 -52.58
N LEU A 10 -84.44 0.22 -53.21
CA LEU A 10 -83.47 -0.13 -54.28
C LEU A 10 -81.97 -0.10 -53.90
N SER A 11 -81.11 -1.00 -54.32
CA SER A 11 -81.16 -2.17 -55.18
C SER A 11 -79.75 -2.80 -55.15
N SER A 12 -79.67 -4.07 -55.51
CA SER A 12 -78.51 -4.74 -56.15
C SER A 12 -77.12 -4.73 -55.47
N SER A 13 -76.79 -5.92 -54.95
CA SER A 13 -75.45 -6.54 -54.85
C SER A 13 -74.69 -6.58 -56.21
N PRO A 14 -73.44 -7.13 -56.36
CA PRO A 14 -72.65 -7.91 -55.39
C PRO A 14 -71.10 -7.67 -55.42
N PHE A 15 -70.42 -8.45 -54.58
CA PHE A 15 -69.06 -9.00 -54.79
C PHE A 15 -67.85 -8.12 -54.42
N THR A 16 -67.20 -8.47 -53.31
CA THR A 16 -65.82 -9.00 -53.34
C THR A 16 -65.48 -9.67 -52.01
N ARG A 17 -65.46 -11.00 -52.02
CA ARG A 17 -64.64 -11.80 -51.10
C ARG A 17 -63.18 -11.58 -51.50
N SER A 18 -62.33 -11.17 -50.57
CA SER A 18 -60.88 -11.44 -50.68
C SER A 18 -60.34 -12.00 -49.37
N PHE A 19 -59.66 -13.14 -49.53
CA PHE A 19 -58.89 -13.87 -48.54
C PHE A 19 -57.58 -13.13 -48.21
N ARG A 20 -57.22 -13.05 -46.92
CA ARG A 20 -55.83 -13.00 -46.37
C ARG A 20 -55.94 -12.64 -44.87
N MET A 21 -55.15 -13.13 -43.94
CA MET A 21 -54.11 -14.14 -43.90
C MET A 21 -53.89 -14.48 -42.42
N ARG A 22 -53.59 -15.75 -42.16
CA ARG A 22 -53.20 -16.35 -40.88
C ARG A 22 -51.92 -15.68 -40.36
N VAL A 23 -51.95 -14.99 -39.21
CA VAL A 23 -50.75 -14.44 -38.56
C VAL A 23 -50.21 -15.43 -37.51
N GLN A 24 -48.91 -15.70 -37.67
CA GLN A 24 -48.07 -16.66 -36.95
C GLN A 24 -47.91 -16.32 -35.46
N GLY A 25 -48.51 -17.14 -34.58
CA GLY A 25 -48.47 -16.95 -33.13
C GLY A 25 -47.26 -17.53 -32.37
N ASN A 26 -46.29 -18.22 -32.99
CA ASN A 26 -45.34 -19.06 -32.22
C ASN A 26 -43.83 -18.85 -32.49
N LYS A 27 -43.41 -17.81 -33.21
CA LYS A 27 -41.97 -17.53 -33.43
C LYS A 27 -41.41 -16.31 -32.68
N LEU A 28 -42.25 -15.35 -32.28
CA LEU A 28 -41.78 -14.13 -31.60
C LEU A 28 -41.37 -14.36 -30.13
N LEU A 29 -42.02 -15.30 -29.42
CA LEU A 29 -41.75 -15.52 -28.00
C LEU A 29 -40.42 -16.28 -27.74
N LYS A 30 -39.93 -17.06 -28.71
CA LYS A 30 -38.64 -17.76 -28.61
C LYS A 30 -37.44 -16.84 -28.85
N LEU A 31 -37.60 -15.78 -29.65
CA LEU A 31 -36.55 -14.79 -29.91
C LEU A 31 -36.29 -13.85 -28.72
N LEU A 32 -37.32 -13.55 -27.91
CA LEU A 32 -37.16 -12.67 -26.75
C LEU A 32 -36.49 -13.34 -25.53
N ARG A 33 -36.51 -14.67 -25.43
CA ARG A 33 -35.79 -15.41 -24.36
C ARG A 33 -34.29 -15.63 -24.67
N ALA A 34 -33.89 -15.65 -25.94
CA ALA A 34 -32.48 -15.74 -26.33
C ALA A 34 -31.72 -14.41 -26.16
N SER A 35 -32.41 -13.27 -26.20
CA SER A 35 -31.81 -11.94 -26.06
C SER A 35 -31.30 -11.65 -24.63
N ARG A 36 -32.00 -12.11 -23.58
CA ARG A 36 -31.56 -11.82 -22.20
C ARG A 36 -30.33 -12.61 -21.77
N VAL A 37 -30.12 -13.83 -22.26
CA VAL A 37 -28.92 -14.62 -21.92
C VAL A 37 -27.68 -14.08 -22.66
N PHE A 38 -27.86 -13.55 -23.88
CA PHE A 38 -26.77 -12.97 -24.66
C PHE A 38 -26.23 -11.66 -24.06
N TRP A 39 -27.10 -10.84 -23.45
CA TRP A 39 -26.68 -9.60 -22.77
C TRP A 39 -25.96 -9.83 -21.44
N PHE A 40 -26.25 -10.90 -20.69
CA PHE A 40 -25.49 -11.24 -19.48
C PHE A 40 -24.11 -11.85 -19.78
N GLY A 41 -23.93 -12.49 -20.93
CA GLY A 41 -22.62 -12.97 -21.39
C GLY A 41 -21.66 -11.84 -21.81
N LEU A 42 -22.18 -10.75 -22.38
CA LEU A 42 -21.35 -9.65 -22.89
C LEU A 42 -20.94 -8.63 -21.81
N MET A 43 -21.72 -8.49 -20.73
CA MET A 43 -21.43 -7.55 -19.62
C MET A 43 -20.59 -8.15 -18.48
N ILE A 44 -20.33 -9.46 -18.48
CA ILE A 44 -19.43 -10.12 -17.51
C ILE A 44 -18.03 -10.36 -18.13
N PHE A 45 -17.86 -10.12 -19.43
CA PHE A 45 -16.64 -10.43 -20.17
C PHE A 45 -15.79 -9.22 -20.64
N PRO A 46 -15.66 -8.14 -19.83
CA PRO A 46 -14.43 -7.35 -19.87
C PRO A 46 -13.67 -7.32 -18.53
N TYR A 47 -14.19 -7.94 -17.45
CA TYR A 47 -13.47 -7.97 -16.17
C TYR A 47 -12.39 -9.04 -16.06
N PHE A 48 -12.27 -9.96 -17.03
CA PHE A 48 -11.21 -10.99 -17.06
C PHE A 48 -10.10 -10.73 -18.10
N LEU A 49 -10.15 -9.62 -18.83
CA LEU A 49 -9.03 -9.11 -19.61
C LEU A 49 -8.64 -7.71 -19.11
N SER A 50 -8.40 -7.57 -17.80
CA SER A 50 -7.37 -6.62 -17.37
C SER A 50 -6.05 -7.17 -17.87
N SER A 51 -5.61 -6.63 -19.00
CA SER A 51 -4.22 -6.32 -19.28
C SER A 51 -3.23 -7.12 -18.42
N THR A 52 -2.66 -8.17 -19.02
CA THR A 52 -1.22 -8.35 -18.87
C THR A 52 -0.57 -7.08 -19.45
N VAL A 53 -0.59 -6.01 -18.66
CA VAL A 53 0.49 -5.03 -18.66
C VAL A 53 1.74 -5.89 -18.63
N GLU A 54 2.58 -5.76 -19.65
CA GLU A 54 3.94 -6.30 -19.65
C GLU A 54 4.55 -5.92 -18.31
N GLY A 55 4.50 -6.89 -17.39
CA GLY A 55 4.92 -6.71 -16.03
C GLY A 55 6.42 -6.55 -16.10
N SER A 56 6.88 -5.30 -15.97
CA SER A 56 8.12 -4.96 -15.29
C SER A 56 8.45 -6.10 -14.33
N ASN A 57 9.57 -6.80 -14.60
CA ASN A 57 10.01 -7.99 -13.89
C ASN A 57 9.74 -7.86 -12.38
N THR A 58 8.58 -8.34 -11.93
CA THR A 58 8.25 -8.37 -10.51
C THR A 58 9.01 -9.55 -9.96
N ILE A 59 10.27 -9.28 -9.61
CA ILE A 59 11.14 -10.23 -8.94
C ILE A 59 10.38 -10.69 -7.70
N LYS A 60 9.82 -11.90 -7.75
CA LYS A 60 9.16 -12.48 -6.59
C LYS A 60 10.23 -12.63 -5.51
N PRO A 61 10.07 -12.01 -4.33
CA PRO A 61 11.08 -12.08 -3.29
C PRO A 61 11.28 -13.53 -2.85
N SER A 62 12.54 -13.93 -2.64
CA SER A 62 12.82 -15.28 -2.18
C SER A 62 12.36 -15.47 -0.73
N LYS A 63 12.18 -16.73 -0.30
CA LYS A 63 11.88 -17.02 1.12
C LYS A 63 12.97 -16.49 2.06
N ALA A 64 14.22 -16.42 1.61
CA ALA A 64 15.32 -15.87 2.39
C ALA A 64 15.16 -14.35 2.56
N ASP A 65 14.81 -13.64 1.48
CA ASP A 65 14.59 -12.19 1.51
C ASP A 65 13.47 -11.82 2.49
N LEU A 66 12.34 -12.55 2.42
CA LEU A 66 11.22 -12.32 3.33
C LEU A 66 11.60 -12.57 4.80
N ARG A 67 12.46 -13.56 5.08
CA ARG A 67 12.97 -13.79 6.44
C ARG A 67 13.88 -12.66 6.92
N VAL A 68 14.75 -12.15 6.06
CA VAL A 68 15.63 -11.01 6.39
C VAL A 68 14.79 -9.77 6.69
N VAL A 69 13.81 -9.47 5.84
CA VAL A 69 12.90 -8.31 5.99
C VAL A 69 12.12 -8.39 7.31
N ASN A 70 11.66 -9.59 7.71
CA ASN A 70 11.04 -9.78 9.04
C ASN A 70 11.98 -9.45 10.19
N LEU A 71 13.23 -9.92 10.11
CA LEU A 71 14.22 -9.65 11.13
C LEU A 71 14.58 -8.15 11.18
N GLU A 72 14.65 -7.49 10.02
CA GLU A 72 14.88 -6.04 9.94
C GLU A 72 13.71 -5.24 10.53
N ALA A 73 12.47 -5.62 10.24
CA ALA A 73 11.29 -5.00 10.85
C ALA A 73 11.29 -5.17 12.37
N ALA A 74 11.64 -6.36 12.86
CA ALA A 74 11.79 -6.62 14.30
C ALA A 74 12.91 -5.78 14.93
N VAL A 75 14.01 -5.54 14.21
CA VAL A 75 15.08 -4.62 14.65
C VAL A 75 14.57 -3.19 14.79
N VAL A 76 13.75 -2.71 13.85
CA VAL A 76 13.16 -1.36 13.93
C VAL A 76 12.19 -1.24 15.12
N VAL A 77 11.33 -2.22 15.36
CA VAL A 77 10.47 -2.23 16.55
C VAL A 77 11.30 -2.28 17.83
N ARG A 78 12.36 -3.08 17.86
CA ARG A 78 13.23 -3.15 19.02
C ARG A 78 13.99 -1.85 19.26
N SER A 79 14.45 -1.17 18.21
CA SER A 79 15.21 0.08 18.36
C SER A 79 14.35 1.18 18.97
N ILE A 80 13.08 1.31 18.60
CA ILE A 80 12.19 2.31 19.19
C ILE A 80 11.92 2.07 20.69
N HIS A 81 12.04 0.84 21.18
CA HIS A 81 11.93 0.53 22.62
C HIS A 81 13.18 0.89 23.42
N HIS A 82 14.36 0.77 22.81
CA HIS A 82 15.64 1.05 23.48
C HIS A 82 16.17 2.46 23.23
N PHE A 83 15.53 3.22 22.34
CA PHE A 83 15.88 4.61 22.08
C PHE A 83 14.99 5.53 22.92
N SER A 84 15.61 6.59 23.43
CA SER A 84 14.95 7.66 24.16
C SER A 84 15.27 8.99 23.50
N TRP A 85 14.22 9.74 23.17
CA TRP A 85 14.32 11.06 22.58
C TRP A 85 14.18 12.14 23.64
N LEU A 86 14.81 13.28 23.41
CA LEU A 86 14.51 14.49 24.18
C LEU A 86 13.09 14.97 23.89
N PRO A 87 12.34 15.49 24.88
CA PRO A 87 10.96 15.92 24.68
C PRO A 87 10.77 16.95 23.57
N GLU A 88 11.74 17.86 23.40
CA GLU A 88 11.76 18.90 22.36
C GLU A 88 11.85 18.36 20.91
N HIS A 89 12.26 17.11 20.74
CA HIS A 89 12.37 16.45 19.43
C HIS A 89 11.21 15.53 19.11
N LEU A 90 10.29 15.33 20.06
CA LEU A 90 9.06 14.58 19.87
C LEU A 90 7.88 15.52 19.61
N PRO A 91 6.84 15.05 18.91
CA PRO A 91 5.58 15.76 18.88
C PRO A 91 4.93 15.76 20.29
N PRO A 92 3.87 16.56 20.50
CA PRO A 92 3.02 16.46 21.70
C PRO A 92 2.55 15.02 22.00
N VAL A 93 2.21 14.73 23.25
CA VAL A 93 1.88 13.35 23.71
C VAL A 93 0.56 12.83 23.11
N ASP A 94 -0.37 13.74 22.83
CA ASP A 94 -1.63 13.51 22.13
C ASP A 94 -1.46 13.18 20.64
N GLN A 95 -0.27 13.42 20.09
CA GLN A 95 0.05 13.14 18.69
C GLN A 95 0.81 11.84 18.53
N ASN A 96 0.55 11.19 17.39
CA ASN A 96 1.28 9.99 16.99
C ASN A 96 2.69 10.35 16.51
N VAL A 97 3.61 9.42 16.67
CA VAL A 97 4.90 9.45 15.98
C VAL A 97 4.81 8.65 14.69
N VAL A 98 5.63 8.99 13.71
CA VAL A 98 5.65 8.39 12.39
C VAL A 98 7.01 7.78 12.11
N ILE A 99 6.99 6.51 11.67
CA ILE A 99 8.10 5.85 10.99
C ILE A 99 7.84 5.96 9.49
N LEU A 100 8.78 6.56 8.77
CA LEU A 100 8.67 6.74 7.32
C LEU A 100 9.56 5.72 6.60
N VAL A 101 8.95 4.85 5.80
CA VAL A 101 9.63 3.87 4.94
C VAL A 101 9.89 4.52 3.58
N VAL A 102 11.13 4.46 3.11
CA VAL A 102 11.60 5.13 1.89
C VAL A 102 12.06 4.11 0.87
N GLY A 103 11.44 4.15 -0.31
CA GLY A 103 11.77 3.33 -1.47
C GLY A 103 10.66 2.36 -1.88
N PRO A 104 10.77 1.76 -3.09
CA PRO A 104 9.85 0.71 -3.52
C PRO A 104 9.87 -0.49 -2.58
N ASP A 105 8.70 -0.86 -2.07
CA ASP A 105 8.53 -1.94 -1.09
C ASP A 105 8.16 -3.28 -1.74
N ASN A 106 9.17 -3.94 -2.30
CA ASN A 106 9.00 -5.22 -2.99
C ASN A 106 8.75 -6.41 -2.04
N CYS A 107 8.94 -6.22 -0.73
CA CYS A 107 8.90 -7.31 0.26
C CYS A 107 7.84 -7.14 1.35
N LEU A 108 6.94 -6.17 1.18
CA LEU A 108 5.88 -5.82 2.16
C LEU A 108 6.46 -5.44 3.53
N PHE A 109 7.58 -4.72 3.53
CA PHE A 109 8.24 -4.26 4.75
C PHE A 109 7.31 -3.39 5.58
N LYS A 110 6.58 -2.46 4.95
CA LYS A 110 5.62 -1.59 5.65
C LYS A 110 4.54 -2.41 6.35
N GLU A 111 3.93 -3.38 5.66
CA GLU A 111 2.88 -4.22 6.24
C GLU A 111 3.42 -5.05 7.41
N ARG A 112 4.61 -5.64 7.25
CA ARG A 112 5.28 -6.42 8.30
C ARG A 112 5.62 -5.56 9.51
N LEU A 113 6.12 -4.35 9.29
CA LEU A 113 6.45 -3.41 10.35
C LEU A 113 5.19 -2.94 11.09
N SER A 114 4.14 -2.55 10.36
CA SER A 114 2.85 -2.19 10.94
C SER A 114 2.28 -3.32 11.80
N PHE A 115 2.29 -4.55 11.28
CA PHE A 115 1.83 -5.72 12.01
C PHE A 115 2.61 -5.93 13.32
N LEU A 116 3.95 -5.81 13.29
CA LEU A 116 4.76 -5.98 14.50
C LEU A 116 4.52 -4.87 15.53
N ILE A 117 4.33 -3.63 15.08
CA ILE A 117 4.00 -2.49 15.96
C ILE A 117 2.65 -2.73 16.65
N GLU A 118 1.63 -3.14 15.90
CA GLU A 118 0.31 -3.45 16.44
C GLU A 118 0.35 -4.63 17.40
N LEU A 119 1.04 -5.71 17.03
CA LEU A 119 1.17 -6.92 17.83
C LEU A 119 1.87 -6.68 19.18
N SER A 120 2.85 -5.78 19.20
CA SER A 120 3.64 -5.47 20.40
C SER A 120 3.13 -4.28 21.21
N ASP A 121 2.06 -3.61 20.76
CA ASP A 121 1.60 -2.31 21.28
C ASP A 121 2.77 -1.31 21.42
N ALA A 122 3.65 -1.28 20.41
CA ALA A 122 4.87 -0.50 20.48
C ALA A 122 4.58 1.00 20.55
N LYS A 123 5.20 1.67 21.52
CA LYS A 123 5.04 3.10 21.79
C LYS A 123 6.38 3.78 21.93
N VAL A 124 6.46 5.03 21.47
CA VAL A 124 7.62 5.90 21.72
C VAL A 124 7.26 6.88 22.81
N GLN A 125 7.78 6.63 24.02
CA GLN A 125 7.55 7.48 25.20
C GLN A 125 6.06 7.84 25.38
N GLY A 126 5.20 6.80 25.31
CA GLY A 126 3.74 6.90 25.47
C GLY A 126 2.94 7.19 24.18
N ARG A 127 3.60 7.58 23.09
CA ARG A 127 2.93 7.92 21.82
C ARG A 127 2.75 6.70 20.93
N ARG A 128 1.61 6.61 20.25
CA ARG A 128 1.35 5.56 19.26
C ARG A 128 2.23 5.79 18.03
N VAL A 129 2.59 4.68 17.39
CA VAL A 129 3.48 4.67 16.22
C VAL A 129 2.68 4.36 14.98
N ASN A 130 2.78 5.23 13.97
CA ASN A 130 2.21 5.01 12.64
C ASN A 130 3.32 4.77 11.62
N VAL A 131 3.06 3.95 10.61
CA VAL A 131 3.99 3.71 9.50
C VAL A 131 3.45 4.35 8.23
N LYS A 132 4.26 5.20 7.59
CA LYS A 132 3.98 5.80 6.29
C LYS A 132 5.05 5.40 5.28
N THR A 133 4.75 5.50 4.00
CA THR A 133 5.69 5.22 2.91
C THR A 133 5.93 6.47 2.06
N THR A 134 7.08 6.50 1.41
CA THR A 134 7.42 7.45 0.35
C THR A 134 8.40 6.78 -0.61
N GLU A 135 8.38 7.19 -1.87
CA GLU A 135 9.18 6.52 -2.91
C GLU A 135 10.62 7.01 -2.95
N SER A 136 10.86 8.26 -2.56
CA SER A 136 12.15 8.95 -2.79
C SER A 136 12.73 9.57 -1.51
N PHE A 137 14.04 9.76 -1.50
CA PHE A 137 14.70 10.50 -0.42
C PHE A 137 14.37 11.99 -0.45
N GLU A 138 14.11 12.54 -1.63
CA GLU A 138 13.73 13.94 -1.83
C GLU A 138 12.42 14.26 -1.09
N ASP A 139 11.42 13.39 -1.22
CA ASP A 139 10.13 13.56 -0.55
C ASP A 139 10.24 13.25 0.94
N ALA A 140 11.01 12.22 1.32
CA ALA A 140 11.33 11.96 2.72
C ALA A 140 12.00 13.17 3.40
N ALA A 141 12.88 13.88 2.69
CA ALA A 141 13.55 15.07 3.19
C ALA A 141 12.59 16.25 3.34
N LYS A 142 11.68 16.47 2.39
CA LYS A 142 10.65 17.52 2.50
C LYS A 142 9.74 17.24 3.71
N LEU A 143 9.21 16.02 3.80
CA LEU A 143 8.31 15.61 4.88
C LEU A 143 8.99 15.71 6.25
N SER A 144 10.20 15.17 6.41
CA SER A 144 10.90 15.16 7.71
C SER A 144 11.38 16.54 8.19
N ARG A 145 11.47 17.53 7.29
CA ARG A 145 11.73 18.94 7.67
C ARG A 145 10.48 19.64 8.20
N GLN A 146 9.33 19.33 7.63
CA GLN A 146 8.06 19.99 7.93
C GLN A 146 7.31 19.32 9.09
N ASP A 147 7.32 17.99 9.12
CA ASP A 147 6.55 17.19 10.06
C ASP A 147 7.45 16.64 11.19
N LYS A 148 7.29 17.22 12.38
CA LYS A 148 8.03 16.78 13.58
C LYS A 148 7.61 15.38 14.06
N GLN A 149 6.44 14.87 13.64
CA GLN A 149 5.98 13.52 13.98
C GLN A 149 6.90 12.46 13.37
N ILE A 150 7.58 12.75 12.26
CA ILE A 150 8.50 11.81 11.60
C ILE A 150 9.83 11.75 12.35
N ILE A 151 9.95 10.80 13.28
CA ILE A 151 11.14 10.64 14.14
C ILE A 151 12.08 9.53 13.66
N TYR A 152 11.60 8.68 12.75
CA TYR A 152 12.35 7.51 12.29
C TYR A 152 12.15 7.34 10.79
N ILE A 153 13.24 7.10 10.06
CA ILE A 153 13.23 6.80 8.64
C ILE A 153 13.86 5.43 8.42
N VAL A 154 13.19 4.57 7.65
CA VAL A 154 13.72 3.30 7.18
C VAL A 154 13.97 3.42 5.68
N ALA A 155 15.23 3.40 5.28
CA ALA A 155 15.65 3.39 3.88
C ALA A 155 15.73 1.96 3.36
N LEU A 156 14.88 1.60 2.40
CA LEU A 156 14.84 0.27 1.82
C LEU A 156 15.99 0.04 0.84
N LYS A 157 16.49 -1.20 0.76
CA LYS A 157 17.63 -1.56 -0.08
C LYS A 157 17.49 -1.10 -1.54
N THR A 158 16.26 -1.04 -2.04
CA THR A 158 15.88 -0.60 -3.40
C THR A 158 16.32 0.82 -3.75
N VAL A 159 16.50 1.70 -2.76
CA VAL A 159 16.98 3.08 -2.98
C VAL A 159 18.41 3.31 -2.48
N SER A 160 19.13 2.25 -2.12
CA SER A 160 20.45 2.40 -1.49
C SER A 160 21.49 3.09 -2.37
N ASP A 161 21.36 3.00 -3.69
CA ASP A 161 22.25 3.69 -4.62
C ASP A 161 22.06 5.21 -4.65
N HIS A 162 20.89 5.70 -4.25
CA HIS A 162 20.58 7.13 -4.17
C HIS A 162 20.90 7.75 -2.80
N TRP A 163 21.42 6.94 -1.87
CA TRP A 163 21.77 7.41 -0.53
C TRP A 163 23.06 8.23 -0.51
N ASP A 164 22.97 9.40 0.13
CA ASP A 164 24.08 10.21 0.61
C ASP A 164 23.69 10.91 1.92
N THR A 165 24.70 11.21 2.75
CA THR A 165 24.60 11.92 4.02
C THR A 165 23.93 13.30 3.92
N SER A 166 23.91 13.93 2.75
CA SER A 166 23.24 15.21 2.51
C SER A 166 21.74 15.09 2.25
N LYS A 167 21.23 13.89 1.91
CA LYS A 167 19.87 13.70 1.40
C LYS A 167 18.78 13.95 2.43
N LEU A 168 19.02 13.67 3.71
CA LEU A 168 18.00 13.79 4.76
C LEU A 168 18.20 15.03 5.65
N ALA A 169 17.12 15.44 6.31
CA ALA A 169 17.13 16.56 7.24
C ALA A 169 18.15 16.34 8.36
N LYS A 170 19.03 17.33 8.59
CA LYS A 170 19.93 17.33 9.74
C LYS A 170 19.20 17.80 11.02
N ARG A 171 18.05 17.18 11.32
CA ARG A 171 17.22 17.46 12.50
C ARG A 171 17.67 16.63 13.70
N GLY A 172 17.60 17.21 14.91
CA GLY A 172 17.70 16.45 16.16
C GLY A 172 16.49 15.52 16.33
N GLY A 173 16.70 14.37 16.95
CA GLY A 173 15.69 13.34 17.14
C GLY A 173 15.33 12.50 15.92
N LEU A 174 15.91 12.76 14.74
CA LEU A 174 15.65 11.95 13.55
C LEU A 174 16.62 10.76 13.50
N VAL A 175 16.08 9.56 13.61
CA VAL A 175 16.82 8.30 13.42
C VAL A 175 16.64 7.83 11.98
N VAL A 176 17.71 7.31 11.38
CA VAL A 176 17.68 6.75 10.03
C VAL A 176 18.32 5.37 10.05
N PHE A 177 17.58 4.36 9.62
CA PHE A 177 17.98 2.97 9.49
C PHE A 177 18.03 2.56 8.03
N GLY A 178 19.11 1.93 7.60
CA GLY A 178 19.28 1.45 6.23
C GLY A 178 19.23 -0.06 6.13
N GLN A 179 18.44 -0.58 5.19
CA GLN A 179 18.42 -2.00 4.88
C GLN A 179 19.64 -2.39 4.03
N GLY A 180 20.55 -3.16 4.63
CA GLY A 180 21.77 -3.65 3.98
C GLY A 180 23.00 -2.80 4.26
N ASP A 181 24.16 -3.37 3.96
CA ASP A 181 25.49 -2.87 4.29
C ASP A 181 25.92 -1.67 3.42
N SER A 182 25.25 -1.43 2.30
CA SER A 182 25.52 -0.31 1.39
C SER A 182 25.37 1.04 2.10
N TYR A 183 24.38 1.19 2.97
CA TYR A 183 24.18 2.38 3.78
C TYR A 183 25.28 2.62 4.81
N LEU A 184 25.78 1.55 5.40
CA LEU A 184 26.85 1.62 6.39
C LEU A 184 28.13 2.18 5.78
N LYS A 185 28.51 1.65 4.60
CA LYS A 185 29.68 2.12 3.83
C LYS A 185 29.58 3.60 3.46
N ARG A 186 28.35 4.11 3.32
CA ARG A 186 28.03 5.51 3.00
C ARG A 186 27.70 6.35 4.23
N GLY A 187 28.15 5.92 5.41
CA GLY A 187 28.16 6.75 6.61
C GLY A 187 26.81 6.88 7.35
N LEU A 188 25.87 5.97 7.15
CA LEU A 188 24.65 5.94 7.96
C LEU A 188 24.95 5.57 9.43
N ALA A 189 24.12 6.06 10.36
CA ALA A 189 24.30 5.80 11.79
C ALA A 189 23.82 4.39 12.20
N MET A 190 22.86 3.82 11.48
CA MET A 190 22.28 2.53 11.78
C MET A 190 21.94 1.78 10.49
N SER A 191 22.36 0.52 10.37
CA SER A 191 22.06 -0.29 9.17
C SER A 191 22.12 -1.78 9.47
N SER A 192 21.32 -2.57 8.74
CA SER A 192 21.43 -4.03 8.81
C SER A 192 22.61 -4.54 7.99
N VAL A 193 23.26 -5.59 8.49
CA VAL A 193 24.38 -6.26 7.84
C VAL A 193 24.12 -7.77 7.92
N VAL A 194 24.05 -8.45 6.79
CA VAL A 194 23.96 -9.92 6.77
C VAL A 194 25.38 -10.47 6.70
N GLN A 195 25.79 -11.18 7.75
CA GLN A 195 27.11 -11.82 7.83
C GLN A 195 26.95 -13.26 8.32
N ASN A 196 27.59 -14.22 7.63
CA ASN A 196 27.52 -15.65 7.98
C ASN A 196 26.07 -16.16 8.13
N ASN A 197 25.18 -15.78 7.19
CA ASN A 197 23.74 -16.10 7.22
C ASN A 197 22.99 -15.60 8.46
N ARG A 198 23.51 -14.59 9.15
CA ARG A 198 22.87 -13.96 10.31
C ARG A 198 22.68 -12.48 10.06
N LEU A 199 21.49 -11.97 10.39
CA LEU A 199 21.26 -10.53 10.44
C LEU A 199 21.96 -9.96 11.67
N ARG A 200 22.79 -8.94 11.43
CA ARG A 200 23.40 -8.08 12.44
C ARG A 200 22.98 -6.64 12.18
N VAL A 201 23.17 -5.78 13.17
CA VAL A 201 22.83 -4.36 13.13
C VAL A 201 24.07 -3.57 13.48
N SER A 202 24.54 -2.75 12.55
CA SER A 202 25.61 -1.79 12.84
C SER A 202 25.02 -0.53 13.45
N ILE A 203 25.59 -0.07 14.57
CA ILE A 203 25.15 1.14 15.27
C ILE A 203 26.36 2.02 15.57
N ASN A 204 26.29 3.27 15.13
CA ASN A 204 27.26 4.31 15.45
C ASN A 204 26.69 5.24 16.53
N PHE A 205 27.09 5.02 17.79
CA PHE A 205 26.57 5.76 18.95
C PHE A 205 26.95 7.23 18.92
N ARG A 206 28.13 7.57 18.40
CA ARG A 206 28.55 8.96 18.25
C ARG A 206 27.57 9.73 17.36
N LYS A 207 27.15 9.15 16.24
CA LYS A 207 26.16 9.75 15.33
C LYS A 207 24.77 9.85 15.97
N LEU A 208 24.32 8.82 16.70
CA LEU A 208 23.03 8.87 17.41
C LEU A 208 23.03 9.91 18.53
N LYS A 209 24.11 10.02 19.30
CA LYS A 209 24.27 11.03 20.36
C LYS A 209 24.27 12.44 19.78
N ASN A 210 24.93 12.67 18.63
CA ASN A 210 24.88 13.94 17.91
C ASN A 210 23.48 14.30 17.40
N LYS A 211 22.56 13.33 17.35
CA LYS A 211 21.13 13.51 17.04
C LYS A 211 20.26 13.59 18.29
N ALA A 212 20.85 13.73 19.48
CA ALA A 212 20.14 13.77 20.76
C ALA A 212 19.26 12.52 21.01
N ILE A 213 19.71 11.37 20.53
CA ILE A 213 19.13 10.05 20.82
C ILE A 213 19.96 9.39 21.91
N LYS A 214 19.30 9.05 23.02
CA LYS A 214 19.89 8.20 24.06
C LYS A 214 19.57 6.75 23.74
N VAL A 215 20.55 5.88 23.93
CA VAL A 215 20.41 4.45 23.70
C VAL A 215 20.58 3.74 25.03
N ASP A 216 19.65 2.85 25.36
CA ASP A 216 19.70 2.00 26.55
C ASP A 216 20.91 1.04 26.48
N ASP A 217 21.64 0.91 27.59
CA ASP A 217 22.80 0.02 27.72
C ASP A 217 22.42 -1.44 27.52
N ASN A 218 21.17 -1.82 27.79
CA ASN A 218 20.67 -3.18 27.52
C ASN A 218 20.72 -3.53 26.03
N LEU A 219 20.69 -2.53 25.15
CA LEU A 219 20.85 -2.76 23.71
C LEU A 219 22.22 -3.37 23.41
N LEU A 220 23.28 -2.98 24.13
CA LEU A 220 24.65 -3.46 23.93
C LEU A 220 24.85 -4.94 24.31
N SER A 221 23.97 -5.49 25.15
CA SER A 221 24.04 -6.89 25.56
C SER A 221 23.71 -7.88 24.42
N TYR A 222 23.16 -7.40 23.30
CA TYR A 222 22.72 -8.25 22.21
C TYR A 222 23.84 -8.57 21.21
N ARG A 223 24.11 -9.87 21.03
CA ARG A 223 25.07 -10.43 20.05
C ARG A 223 24.82 -10.04 18.59
N GLN A 224 23.66 -9.46 18.29
CA GLN A 224 23.28 -9.02 16.95
C GLN A 224 23.86 -7.65 16.60
N ILE A 225 24.45 -6.92 17.55
CA ILE A 225 24.92 -5.55 17.34
C ILE A 225 26.42 -5.51 17.01
N LEU A 226 26.75 -4.74 15.99
CA LEU A 226 28.10 -4.37 15.61
C LEU A 226 28.32 -2.91 16.04
N LEU A 227 29.28 -2.70 16.94
CA LEU A 227 29.63 -1.37 17.45
C LEU A 227 30.63 -0.70 16.52
N GLN A 228 30.42 0.59 16.23
CA GLN A 228 31.33 1.44 15.46
C GLN A 228 31.57 2.79 16.16
#